data_AF-Q4JBH2-F1
#
_entry.id   AF-Q4JBH2-F1
#
_cell.length_a   1.000
_cell.length_b   1.000
_cell.length_c   1.000
_cell.angle_alpha   90.00
_cell.angle_beta   90.00
_cell.angle_gamma   90.00
#
_symmetry.space_group_name_H-M   'P 1'
#
loop_
_entity.id
_entity.type
_entity.pdbx_description
1 polymer ?
#
loop_
_entity_poly.entity_id
_entity_poly.type
_entity_poly.pdbx_seq_one_letter_code
_entity_poly.pdbx_strand_id
1 'polypeptide(L)' 'MYYAMGKEDLKAEILKIIEENRQGITSTQIRDILMEKGIQFNMVEFREILADLVREGKIKKEPDYEKKKFLFKI' A
#
# COMPACT_ATOMS: atom_id res chain seq x y z
N MET A 1 5.07 -20.42 -7.39
CA MET A 1 3.62 -20.65 -7.25
C MET A 1 2.99 -19.32 -6.87
N TYR A 2 2.19 -18.72 -7.74
CA TYR A 2 1.58 -17.41 -7.49
C TYR A 2 0.24 -17.63 -6.78
N TYR A 3 0.03 -17.01 -5.62
CA TYR A 3 -1.25 -17.03 -4.91
C TYR A 3 -2.04 -15.77 -5.28
N ALA A 4 -3.24 -15.96 -5.83
CA ALA A 4 -4.23 -14.88 -5.90
C ALA A 4 -4.76 -14.66 -4.48
N MET A 5 -4.40 -13.52 -3.92
CA MET A 5 -4.71 -13.14 -2.54
C MET A 5 -6.09 -12.45 -2.50
N GLY A 6 -6.92 -12.73 -1.49
CA GLY A 6 -8.20 -12.05 -1.34
C GLY A 6 -8.03 -10.58 -0.95
N LYS A 7 -9.06 -9.76 -1.17
CA LYS A 7 -9.03 -8.31 -0.88
C LYS A 7 -8.59 -7.98 0.56
N GLU A 8 -9.08 -8.75 1.54
CA GLU A 8 -8.74 -8.56 2.95
C GLU A 8 -7.29 -8.93 3.27
N ASP A 9 -6.78 -10.00 2.67
CA ASP A 9 -5.38 -10.41 2.83
C ASP A 9 -4.43 -9.38 2.20
N LEU A 10 -4.79 -8.85 1.02
CA LEU A 10 -4.04 -7.78 0.35
C LEU A 10 -4.03 -6.51 1.20
N LYS A 11 -5.17 -6.17 1.83
CA LYS A 11 -5.28 -5.04 2.76
C LYS A 11 -4.37 -5.23 3.98
N ALA A 12 -4.33 -6.43 4.55
CA ALA A 12 -3.45 -6.75 5.67
C ALA A 12 -1.97 -6.63 5.30
N GLU A 13 -1.59 -7.13 4.12
CA GLU A 13 -0.20 -7.06 3.66
C GLU A 13 0.23 -5.62 3.35
N ILE A 14 -0.64 -4.80 2.74
CA ILE A 14 -0.38 -3.37 2.52
C ILE A 14 -0.17 -2.64 3.85
N LEU A 15 -1.02 -2.90 4.85
CA LEU A 15 -0.88 -2.31 6.17
C LEU A 15 0.45 -2.68 6.81
N LYS A 16 0.84 -3.96 6.73
CA LYS A 16 2.12 -4.45 7.23
C LYS A 16 3.30 -3.73 6.58
N ILE A 17 3.28 -3.58 5.25
CA ILE A 17 4.33 -2.84 4.51
C ILE A 17 4.43 -1.39 4.99
N ILE A 18 3.29 -0.72 5.21
CA ILE A 18 3.29 0.67 5.69
C ILE A 18 3.78 0.75 7.14
N GLU A 19 3.41 -0.21 7.99
CA GLU A 19 3.85 -0.29 9.39
C GLU A 19 5.37 -0.52 9.49
N GLU A 20 5.93 -1.38 8.64
CA GLU A 20 7.38 -1.60 8.52
C GLU A 20 8.11 -0.34 8.03
N ASN A 21 7.42 0.56 7.31
CA ASN A 21 7.96 1.79 6.73
C ASN A 21 7.39 3.06 7.40
N ARG A 22 7.58 3.20 8.72
CA ARG A 22 7.03 4.32 9.52
C ARG A 22 7.40 5.73 9.03
N GLN A 23 8.50 5.89 8.29
CA GLN A 23 8.89 7.18 7.71
C GLN A 23 8.03 7.60 6.51
N GLY A 24 7.15 6.72 6.04
CA GLY A 24 6.29 6.93 4.90
C GLY A 24 6.83 6.29 3.63
N ILE A 25 5.93 5.69 2.86
CA ILE A 25 6.24 4.94 1.65
C ILE A 25 5.28 5.34 0.52
N THR A 26 5.76 5.35 -0.72
CA THR A 26 4.93 5.71 -1.88
C THR A 26 4.09 4.53 -2.36
N SER A 27 2.96 4.80 -3.01
CA SER A 27 2.14 3.74 -3.62
C SER A 27 2.92 2.88 -4.63
N THR A 28 3.88 3.47 -5.34
CA THR A 28 4.78 2.73 -6.24
C THR A 28 5.63 1.73 -5.47
N GLN A 29 6.25 2.15 -4.37
CA GLN A 29 7.09 1.25 -3.57
C GLN A 29 6.27 0.14 -2.90
N ILE A 30 5.07 0.44 -2.40
CA ILE A 30 4.17 -0.60 -1.84
C ILE A 30 3.86 -1.65 -2.93
N ARG A 31 3.50 -1.21 -4.15
CA ARG A 31 3.24 -2.09 -5.29
C ARG A 31 4.47 -2.96 -5.60
N ASP A 32 5.64 -2.35 -5.67
CA ASP A 32 6.87 -3.06 -6.04
C ASP A 32 7.20 -4.14 -5.00
N ILE A 33 7.08 -3.84 -3.70
CA ILE A 33 7.26 -4.81 -2.62
C ILE A 33 6.25 -5.96 -2.72
N LEU A 34 4.97 -5.67 -3.02
CA LEU A 34 3.96 -6.71 -3.20
C LEU A 34 4.29 -7.63 -4.39
N MET A 35 4.79 -7.05 -5.49
CA MET A 35 5.19 -7.82 -6.68
C MET A 35 6.45 -8.67 -6.41
N GLU A 36 7.43 -8.14 -5.68
CA GLU A 36 8.63 -8.88 -5.24
C GLU A 36 8.27 -10.05 -4.32
N LYS A 37 7.24 -9.89 -3.47
CA LYS A 37 6.64 -10.97 -2.67
C LYS A 37 5.85 -12.00 -3.49
N GLY A 38 5.71 -11.80 -4.81
CA GLY A 38 4.98 -12.70 -5.70
C GLY A 38 3.46 -12.63 -5.56
N ILE A 39 2.94 -11.55 -4.96
CA ILE A 39 1.51 -11.36 -4.73
C ILE A 39 0.90 -10.80 -6.01
N GLN A 40 -0.12 -11.48 -6.54
CA GLN A 40 -0.89 -10.98 -7.67
C GLN A 40 -2.11 -10.20 -7.17
N PHE A 41 -2.31 -9.01 -7.74
CA PHE A 41 -3.42 -8.13 -7.40
C PHE A 41 -3.80 -7.27 -8.60
N ASN A 42 -5.03 -6.75 -8.61
CA ASN A 42 -5.47 -5.78 -9.59
C ASN A 42 -5.05 -4.36 -9.16
N MET A 43 -4.54 -3.56 -10.09
CA MET A 43 -4.19 -2.15 -9.84
C MET A 43 -5.37 -1.28 -9.41
N VAL A 44 -6.60 -1.59 -9.83
CA VAL A 44 -7.82 -0.90 -9.38
C VAL A 44 -8.06 -1.20 -7.91
N GLU A 45 -8.07 -2.48 -7.54
CA GLU A 45 -8.27 -2.95 -6.17
C GLU A 45 -7.19 -2.40 -5.22
N PHE A 46 -5.92 -2.42 -5.63
CA PHE A 46 -4.83 -1.82 -4.87
C PHE A 46 -5.07 -0.34 -4.55
N ARG A 47 -5.54 0.44 -5.53
CA ARG A 47 -5.84 1.88 -5.32
C ARG A 47 -7.06 2.07 -4.42
N GLU A 48 -8.09 1.24 -4.56
CA GLU A 48 -9.26 1.26 -3.70
C GLU A 48 -8.89 0.98 -2.25
N ILE A 49 -8.10 -0.07 -2.00
CA ILE A 49 -7.65 -0.41 -0.65
C ILE A 49 -6.88 0.75 -0.01
N LEU A 50 -5.94 1.37 -0.73
CA LEU A 50 -5.22 2.54 -0.20
C LEU A 50 -6.17 3.70 0.12
N ALA A 51 -7.15 3.98 -0.74
CA ALA A 51 -8.13 5.04 -0.52
C ALA A 51 -9.04 4.72 0.69
N ASP A 52 -9.46 3.47 0.83
CA ASP A 52 -10.29 2.99 1.93
C ASP A 52 -9.53 3.07 3.26
N LEU A 53 -8.26 2.66 3.30
CA LEU A 53 -7.41 2.76 4.48
C LEU A 53 -7.21 4.21 4.95
N VAL A 54 -7.07 5.15 4.00
CA VAL A 54 -7.00 6.60 4.31
C VAL A 54 -8.34 7.10 4.84
N ARG A 55 -9.46 6.70 4.20
CA ARG A 55 -10.81 7.11 4.61
C ARG A 55 -11.19 6.56 5.99
N GLU A 56 -10.79 5.34 6.29
CA GLU A 56 -10.94 4.68 7.60
C GLU A 56 -10.03 5.28 8.68
N GLY A 57 -9.07 6.15 8.31
CA GLY A 57 -8.11 6.75 9.24
C GLY A 57 -7.01 5.78 9.72
N LYS A 58 -6.86 4.62 9.07
CA LYS A 58 -5.82 3.63 9.41
C LYS A 58 -4.44 4.06 8.95
N ILE A 59 -4.36 4.83 7.86
CA ILE A 59 -3.11 5.40 7.35
C ILE A 59 -3.33 6.86 6.97
N LYS A 60 -2.28 7.67 7.03
CA LYS A 60 -2.23 9.04 6.56
C LYS A 60 -1.61 9.11 5.17
N LYS A 61 -2.16 9.99 4.33
CA LYS A 61 -1.61 10.34 3.02
C LYS A 61 -1.07 11.75 3.08
N GLU A 62 0.25 11.91 2.95
CA GLU A 62 0.92 13.21 3.01
C GLU A 62 1.69 13.50 1.73
N PRO A 63 1.70 14.75 1.25
CA PRO A 63 2.56 15.13 0.14
C PRO A 63 4.02 15.23 0.60
N ASP A 64 4.91 14.57 -0.14
CA ASP A 64 6.35 14.77 -0.10
C ASP A 64 6.72 15.64 -1.31
N TYR A 65 7.00 16.91 -1.03
CA TYR A 65 7.30 17.92 -2.05
C TYR A 65 8.68 17.75 -2.69
N GLU A 66 9.63 17.14 -1.96
CA GLU A 66 10.96 16.86 -2.50
C GLU A 66 10.88 15.77 -3.56
N LYS A 67 10.14 14.69 -3.25
CA LYS A 67 9.93 13.56 -4.18
C LYS A 67 8.79 13.81 -5.17
N LYS A 68 8.01 14.88 -5.00
CA LYS A 68 6.78 15.19 -5.74
C LYS A 68 5.81 13.99 -5.78
N LYS A 69 5.68 13.30 -4.65
CA LYS A 69 4.88 12.07 -4.49
C LYS A 69 4.05 12.13 -3.21
N PHE A 70 3.08 11.23 -3.09
CA PHE A 70 2.39 11.01 -1.83
C PHE A 70 3.04 9.87 -1.05
N LEU A 71 3.24 10.10 0.23
CA LEU A 71 3.65 9.10 1.20
C LEU A 71 2.43 8.61 1.97
N PHE A 72 2.44 7.31 2.24
CA PHE A 72 1.49 6.62 3.11
C PHE A 72 2.23 6.18 4.37
N LYS A 73 1.68 6.51 5.54
CA LYS A 73 2.27 6.18 6.85
C LYS A 73 1.18 5.93 7.90
N ILE A 74 1.52 5.29 9.01
CA ILE A 74 0.67 5.14 10.21
C ILE A 74 1.07 6.21 11.23
#